data_AF-A0A928X5L2-F1
#
_entry.id   AF-A0A928X5L2-F1
#
_cell.length_a   1.000
_cell.length_b   1.000
_cell.length_c   1.000
_cell.angle_alpha   90.00
_cell.angle_beta   90.00
_cell.angle_gamma   90.00
#
_symmetry.space_group_name_H-M   'P 1'
#
loop_
_entity.id
_entity.type
_entity.pdbx_description
1 polymer ?
#
loop_
_entity_poly.entity_id
_entity_poly.type
_entity_poly.pdbx_seq_one_letter_code
_entity_poly.pdbx_strand_id
1 'polypeptide(L)'
;MIKIKSDKIITEKGLFDGFVYIVDNKIYSVSKEDIDSQSFYDYTGKYVSPGFIDIHTHGAGGYSFSNRNSEDIINACDFHLLHGTTSILPTISSLPIDEIKSSVMNIAKAIESKKCKSNIIGAHIEGPYFSLRQCGAQYPDFITEPIKEDYESLINEFGKYIKRWSFAPERDKNGTFCKFLTQNNIIASAGHTDAIYQDMKIAINNGCNLVTHLYSCTSTVTRENGFRRLGVIETAFLEDDLFVEIIADGKHLPPELINMIIKIKGTDKVALITDSMAIAGTNSVAGVSDGTEYIVEDGVCKLKDRSAFCGSVATADKLVKVLINECGKDLITAVKMITKVPNEILKLNKGEIAKGKDADLVVFDDDINISSAFVAGVKVI
;
A
#
# COMPACT_ATOMS: atom_id res chain seq x y z
N MET A 1 21.24 -10.99 20.91
CA MET A 1 20.69 -11.85 19.82
C MET A 1 19.36 -12.40 20.25
N ILE A 2 18.35 -12.29 19.39
CA ILE A 2 17.00 -12.85 19.59
C ILE A 2 16.87 -14.13 18.77
N LYS A 3 16.25 -15.16 19.33
CA LYS A 3 15.89 -16.43 18.67
C LYS A 3 14.38 -16.56 18.62
N ILE A 4 13.84 -16.85 17.44
CA ILE A 4 12.43 -17.16 17.21
C ILE A 4 12.33 -18.57 16.64
N LYS A 5 11.54 -19.44 17.26
CA LYS A 5 11.31 -20.82 16.80
C LYS A 5 9.91 -20.95 16.20
N SER A 6 9.80 -21.67 15.09
CA SER A 6 8.52 -22.11 14.52
C SER A 6 8.76 -23.24 13.51
N ASP A 7 7.78 -24.13 13.37
CA ASP A 7 7.68 -25.17 12.34
C ASP A 7 7.09 -24.65 11.01
N LYS A 8 6.68 -23.37 10.97
CA LYS A 8 5.97 -22.71 9.87
C LYS A 8 6.59 -21.33 9.53
N ILE A 9 7.90 -21.23 9.37
CA ILE A 9 8.58 -19.98 8.96
C ILE A 9 8.41 -19.78 7.45
N ILE A 10 7.83 -18.65 7.02
CA ILE A 10 7.60 -18.33 5.60
C ILE A 10 8.86 -17.74 5.00
N THR A 11 9.50 -18.48 4.10
CA THR A 11 10.66 -18.03 3.32
C THR A 11 10.33 -18.00 1.83
N GLU A 12 11.20 -17.40 1.03
CA GLU A 12 11.07 -17.42 -0.44
C GLU A 12 11.06 -18.86 -1.01
N LYS A 13 11.70 -19.81 -0.31
CA LYS A 13 11.77 -21.23 -0.70
C LYS A 13 10.59 -22.06 -0.20
N GLY A 14 9.64 -21.43 0.50
CA GLY A 14 8.50 -22.07 1.13
C GLY A 14 8.59 -22.11 2.65
N LEU A 15 7.81 -23.01 3.26
CA LEU A 15 7.78 -23.19 4.71
C LEU A 15 9.08 -23.85 5.21
N PHE A 16 9.61 -23.29 6.29
CA PHE A 16 10.82 -23.76 6.95
C PHE A 16 10.54 -24.05 8.43
N ASP A 17 10.97 -25.23 8.89
CA ASP A 17 10.92 -25.65 10.28
C ASP A 17 12.30 -25.43 10.93
N GLY A 18 12.34 -24.55 11.93
CA GLY A 18 13.55 -24.25 12.69
C GLY A 18 13.49 -22.88 13.38
N PHE A 19 14.55 -22.09 13.18
CA PHE A 19 14.80 -20.86 13.93
C PHE A 19 15.12 -19.67 13.02
N VAL A 20 14.65 -18.49 13.40
CA VAL A 20 15.08 -17.19 12.90
C VAL A 20 15.92 -16.51 13.97
N TYR A 21 17.13 -16.08 13.62
CA TYR A 21 18.03 -15.35 14.50
C TYR A 21 18.11 -13.88 14.10
N ILE A 22 18.01 -12.99 15.08
CA ILE A 22 18.05 -11.54 14.88
C ILE A 22 19.20 -10.93 15.69
N VAL A 23 20.02 -10.12 15.00
CA VAL A 23 21.15 -9.36 15.55
C VAL A 23 21.10 -7.95 14.95
N ASP A 24 21.23 -6.92 15.79
CA ASP A 24 21.27 -5.51 15.37
C ASP A 24 20.15 -5.14 14.39
N ASN A 25 18.91 -5.51 14.75
CA ASN A 25 17.68 -5.25 14.00
C ASN A 25 17.57 -5.97 12.65
N LYS A 26 18.48 -6.89 12.34
CA LYS A 26 18.52 -7.65 11.09
C LYS A 26 18.41 -9.14 11.32
N ILE A 27 17.86 -9.83 10.34
CA ILE A 27 17.86 -11.28 10.27
C ILE A 27 19.30 -11.73 10.03
N TYR A 28 19.88 -12.40 11.03
CA TYR A 28 21.24 -12.94 10.96
C TYR A 28 21.27 -14.26 10.18
N SER A 29 20.32 -15.15 10.46
CA SER A 29 20.19 -16.43 9.78
C SER A 29 18.80 -17.04 9.99
N VAL A 30 18.45 -17.98 9.10
CA VAL A 30 17.36 -18.94 9.26
C VAL A 30 18.01 -20.33 9.23
N SER A 31 17.86 -21.11 10.30
CA SER A 31 18.62 -22.36 10.48
C SER A 31 17.85 -23.41 11.27
N LYS A 32 18.23 -24.69 11.10
CA LYS A 32 17.79 -25.80 11.96
C LYS A 32 18.63 -25.94 13.23
N GLU A 33 19.82 -25.36 13.23
CA GLU A 33 20.70 -25.39 14.39
C GLU A 33 20.12 -24.55 15.51
N ASP A 34 20.01 -25.13 16.70
CA ASP A 34 19.59 -24.44 17.92
C ASP A 34 20.83 -23.82 18.58
N ILE A 35 20.91 -22.50 18.52
CA ILE A 35 21.99 -21.68 19.05
C ILE A 35 21.47 -20.95 20.28
N ASP A 36 22.28 -20.89 21.33
CA ASP A 36 21.96 -20.14 22.53
C ASP A 36 21.74 -18.65 22.23
N SER A 37 20.72 -18.07 22.87
CA SER A 37 20.28 -16.70 22.64
C SER A 37 19.84 -16.04 23.95
N GLN A 38 20.01 -14.72 24.05
CA GLN A 38 19.59 -13.95 25.22
C GLN A 38 18.07 -13.84 25.35
N SER A 39 17.37 -13.78 24.21
CA SER A 39 15.91 -13.71 24.15
C SER A 39 15.38 -14.81 23.26
N PHE A 40 14.37 -15.53 23.73
CA PHE A 40 13.77 -16.66 23.03
C PHE A 40 12.25 -16.51 22.96
N TYR A 41 11.69 -16.71 21.76
CA TYR A 41 10.25 -16.76 21.52
C TYR A 41 9.92 -18.07 20.80
N ASP A 42 9.05 -18.89 21.39
CA ASP A 42 8.54 -20.12 20.78
C ASP A 42 7.15 -19.87 20.17
N TYR A 43 7.06 -20.00 18.85
CA TYR A 43 5.82 -19.91 18.08
C TYR A 43 5.56 -21.20 17.30
N THR A 44 6.02 -22.36 17.81
CA THR A 44 5.67 -23.68 17.26
C THR A 44 4.14 -23.78 17.08
N GLY A 45 3.70 -24.25 15.92
CA GLY A 45 2.30 -24.32 15.50
C GLY A 45 1.76 -23.07 14.79
N LYS A 46 2.47 -21.93 14.87
CA LYS A 46 2.08 -20.65 14.25
C LYS A 46 3.04 -20.27 13.13
N TYR A 47 2.54 -19.51 12.15
CA TYR A 47 3.37 -18.98 11.08
C TYR A 47 4.23 -17.83 11.58
N VAL A 48 5.48 -17.79 11.10
CA VAL A 48 6.35 -16.59 11.20
C VAL A 48 6.55 -16.08 9.79
N SER A 49 5.98 -14.91 9.51
CA SER A 49 5.96 -14.26 8.18
C SER A 49 6.84 -13.02 8.17
N PRO A 50 7.39 -12.59 7.02
CA PRO A 50 7.78 -11.19 6.87
C PRO A 50 6.60 -10.29 7.22
N GLY A 51 6.87 -9.16 7.86
CA GLY A 51 5.84 -8.20 8.22
C GLY A 51 5.19 -7.59 6.98
N PHE A 52 3.88 -7.39 7.02
CA PHE A 52 3.13 -6.84 5.90
C PHE A 52 3.51 -5.37 5.66
N ILE A 53 3.45 -4.97 4.39
CA ILE A 53 3.80 -3.63 3.93
C ILE A 53 2.59 -3.06 3.18
N ASP A 54 1.94 -2.07 3.78
CA ASP A 54 0.82 -1.38 3.15
C ASP A 54 1.29 -0.06 2.55
N ILE A 55 1.23 0.04 1.22
CA ILE A 55 1.76 1.17 0.47
C ILE A 55 0.67 2.18 0.05
N HIS A 56 -0.58 1.93 0.46
CA HIS A 56 -1.71 2.80 0.15
C HIS A 56 -2.85 2.60 1.18
N THR A 57 -3.00 3.58 2.08
CA THR A 57 -4.03 3.61 3.13
C THR A 57 -4.21 5.04 3.63
N HIS A 58 -5.46 5.48 3.81
CA HIS A 58 -5.84 6.83 4.23
C HIS A 58 -6.09 6.95 5.75
N GLY A 59 -6.16 5.82 6.45
CA GLY A 59 -6.31 5.81 7.91
C GLY A 59 -6.81 4.47 8.44
N ALA A 60 -7.00 4.41 9.76
CA ALA A 60 -7.69 3.32 10.46
C ALA A 60 -7.95 3.71 11.93
N GLY A 61 -8.74 2.91 12.64
CA GLY A 61 -8.94 3.04 14.09
C GLY A 61 -9.60 4.35 14.54
N GLY A 62 -10.32 5.03 13.63
CA GLY A 62 -10.93 6.34 13.85
C GLY A 62 -10.07 7.53 13.45
N TYR A 63 -8.84 7.31 12.96
CA TYR A 63 -7.88 8.36 12.64
C TYR A 63 -7.54 8.38 11.14
N SER A 64 -7.58 9.57 10.54
CA SER A 64 -7.16 9.82 9.15
C SER A 64 -5.69 10.27 9.10
N PHE A 65 -5.05 10.13 7.96
CA PHE A 65 -3.72 10.72 7.73
C PHE A 65 -3.77 12.14 7.14
N SER A 66 -4.88 12.49 6.47
CA SER A 66 -5.16 13.83 5.96
C SER A 66 -5.53 14.79 7.11
N ASN A 67 -4.91 15.98 7.17
CA ASN A 67 -5.28 17.06 8.09
C ASN A 67 -5.33 16.66 9.58
N ARG A 68 -4.49 15.71 10.00
CA ARG A 68 -4.37 15.27 11.39
C ARG A 68 -3.01 15.58 11.99
N ASN A 69 -2.94 15.54 13.32
CA ASN A 69 -1.70 15.71 14.05
C ASN A 69 -0.87 14.41 14.03
N SER A 70 0.39 14.48 14.46
CA SER A 70 1.29 13.32 14.43
C SER A 70 0.86 12.16 15.35
N GLU A 71 0.14 12.44 16.44
CA GLU A 71 -0.34 11.40 17.36
C GLU A 71 -1.47 10.58 16.73
N ASP A 72 -2.40 11.24 16.04
CA ASP A 72 -3.46 10.59 15.27
C ASP A 72 -2.88 9.68 14.18
N ILE A 73 -1.84 10.15 13.47
CA ILE A 73 -1.10 9.36 12.47
C ILE A 73 -0.47 8.12 13.12
N ILE A 74 0.17 8.27 14.28
CA ILE A 74 0.76 7.16 15.04
C ILE A 74 -0.33 6.15 15.42
N ASN A 75 -1.47 6.61 15.95
CA ASN A 75 -2.57 5.74 16.36
C ASN A 75 -3.15 4.91 15.19
N ALA A 76 -3.33 5.52 14.01
CA ALA A 76 -3.74 4.77 12.82
C ALA A 76 -2.68 3.74 12.38
N CYS A 77 -1.40 4.09 12.42
CA CYS A 77 -0.31 3.17 12.05
C CYS A 77 -0.20 1.99 13.03
N ASP A 78 -0.35 2.26 14.34
CA ASP A 78 -0.33 1.25 15.39
C ASP A 78 -1.58 0.36 15.34
N PHE A 79 -2.73 0.89 14.90
CA PHE A 79 -3.91 0.07 14.63
C PHE A 79 -3.64 -0.94 13.51
N HIS A 80 -3.07 -0.48 12.39
CA HIS A 80 -2.69 -1.37 11.28
C HIS A 80 -1.68 -2.46 11.68
N LEU A 81 -0.82 -2.19 12.66
CA LEU A 81 0.11 -3.18 13.21
C LEU A 81 -0.61 -4.37 13.85
N LEU A 82 -1.75 -4.13 14.51
CA LEU A 82 -2.60 -5.19 15.09
C LEU A 82 -3.11 -6.15 14.02
N HIS A 83 -3.12 -5.71 12.76
CA HIS A 83 -3.52 -6.46 11.57
C HIS A 83 -2.34 -6.88 10.68
N GLY A 84 -1.11 -6.79 11.21
CA GLY A 84 0.09 -7.37 10.62
C GLY A 84 0.93 -6.39 9.78
N THR A 85 0.51 -5.14 9.64
CA THR A 85 1.25 -4.13 8.89
C THR A 85 2.41 -3.57 9.72
N THR A 86 3.63 -4.00 9.42
CA THR A 86 4.85 -3.52 10.11
C THR A 86 5.46 -2.30 9.44
N SER A 87 5.12 -2.06 8.17
CA SER A 87 5.63 -0.94 7.38
C SER A 87 4.48 -0.33 6.60
N ILE A 88 4.37 1.00 6.62
CA ILE A 88 3.18 1.69 6.14
C ILE A 88 3.54 3.00 5.43
N LEU A 89 2.81 3.32 4.36
CA LEU A 89 2.76 4.64 3.74
C LEU A 89 1.42 5.32 4.03
N PRO A 90 1.33 6.17 5.07
CA PRO A 90 0.22 7.08 5.25
C PRO A 90 -0.07 7.85 3.97
N THR A 91 -1.31 7.73 3.47
CA THR A 91 -1.75 8.33 2.23
C THR A 91 -2.58 9.58 2.49
N ILE A 92 -2.23 10.66 1.82
CA ILE A 92 -2.94 11.93 1.82
C ILE A 92 -3.78 11.98 0.56
N SER A 93 -5.09 12.21 0.71
CA SER A 93 -6.04 12.39 -0.40
C SER A 93 -5.82 13.73 -1.13
N SER A 94 -6.57 13.97 -2.20
CA SER A 94 -6.60 15.29 -2.85
C SER A 94 -7.09 16.36 -1.88
N LEU A 95 -6.28 17.40 -1.68
CA LEU A 95 -6.54 18.54 -0.80
C LEU A 95 -5.90 19.79 -1.42
N PRO A 96 -6.23 21.01 -0.95
CA PRO A 96 -5.45 22.21 -1.25
C PRO A 96 -3.96 22.00 -0.91
N ILE A 97 -3.05 22.57 -1.70
CA ILE A 97 -1.60 22.28 -1.57
C ILE A 97 -1.04 22.60 -0.17
N ASP A 98 -1.53 23.64 0.49
CA ASP A 98 -1.12 23.99 1.86
C ASP A 98 -1.53 22.93 2.89
N GLU A 99 -2.66 22.27 2.67
CA GLU A 99 -3.15 21.17 3.51
C GLU A 99 -2.38 19.87 3.25
N ILE A 100 -2.00 19.60 1.98
CA ILE A 100 -1.07 18.51 1.65
C ILE A 100 0.27 18.76 2.36
N LYS A 101 0.81 19.98 2.27
CA LYS A 101 2.06 20.38 2.93
C LYS A 101 1.97 20.18 4.45
N SER A 102 0.89 20.62 5.07
CA SER A 102 0.64 20.43 6.50
C SER A 102 0.57 18.95 6.89
N SER A 103 -0.09 18.13 6.07
CA SER A 103 -0.21 16.69 6.30
C SER A 103 1.14 15.97 6.18
N VAL A 104 1.94 16.29 5.15
CA VAL A 104 3.31 15.76 5.00
C VAL A 104 4.19 16.18 6.18
N MET A 105 4.08 17.42 6.64
CA MET A 105 4.79 17.90 7.83
C MET A 105 4.41 17.08 9.08
N ASN A 106 3.14 16.73 9.27
CA ASN A 106 2.72 15.95 10.44
C ASN A 106 3.14 14.48 10.34
N ILE A 107 3.16 13.89 9.14
CA ILE A 107 3.77 12.57 8.89
C ILE A 107 5.27 12.61 9.22
N ALA A 108 5.99 13.65 8.79
CA ALA A 108 7.40 13.84 9.11
C ALA A 108 7.65 13.90 10.62
N LYS A 109 6.82 14.65 11.37
CA LYS A 109 6.88 14.67 12.85
C LYS A 109 6.62 13.31 13.47
N ALA A 110 5.66 12.54 12.94
CA ALA A 110 5.38 11.18 13.41
C ALA A 110 6.61 10.27 13.23
N ILE A 111 7.25 10.31 12.05
CA ILE A 111 8.49 9.59 11.75
C ILE A 111 9.61 10.00 12.72
N GLU A 112 9.86 11.29 12.89
CA GLU A 112 10.95 11.82 13.72
C GLU A 112 10.76 11.54 15.22
N SER A 113 9.51 11.43 15.68
CA SER A 113 9.18 11.17 17.08
C SER A 113 9.67 9.81 17.58
N LYS A 114 9.82 8.83 16.67
CA LYS A 114 10.12 7.42 16.97
C LYS A 114 9.17 6.78 17.99
N LYS A 115 7.95 7.30 18.13
CA LYS A 115 6.91 6.76 19.01
C LYS A 115 6.05 5.70 18.33
N CYS A 116 5.91 5.78 17.01
CA CYS A 116 5.18 4.79 16.21
C CYS A 116 5.82 3.41 16.35
N LYS A 117 5.02 2.38 16.61
CA LYS A 117 5.51 1.00 16.68
C LYS A 117 5.78 0.44 15.29
N SER A 118 4.95 0.81 14.30
CA SER A 118 5.16 0.49 12.89
C SER A 118 6.24 1.38 12.26
N ASN A 119 6.87 0.91 11.18
CA ASN A 119 7.73 1.76 10.35
C ASN A 119 6.87 2.63 9.43
N ILE A 120 6.80 3.93 9.72
CA ILE A 120 6.29 4.90 8.74
C ILE A 120 7.40 5.13 7.71
N ILE A 121 7.22 4.60 6.50
CA ILE A 121 8.25 4.64 5.43
C ILE A 121 8.35 6.03 4.80
N GLY A 122 7.25 6.79 4.84
CA GLY A 122 7.08 8.13 4.31
C GLY A 122 5.62 8.37 3.96
N ALA A 123 5.34 9.42 3.20
CA ALA A 123 4.02 9.76 2.71
C ALA A 123 3.81 9.24 1.28
N HIS A 124 2.59 8.80 1.02
CA HIS A 124 2.02 8.70 -0.30
C HIS A 124 1.07 9.89 -0.50
N ILE A 125 1.23 10.64 -1.58
CA ILE A 125 0.29 11.69 -1.97
C ILE A 125 -0.58 11.14 -3.10
N GLU A 126 -1.87 10.96 -2.85
CA GLU A 126 -2.84 10.51 -3.84
C GLU A 126 -3.65 11.71 -4.34
N GLY A 127 -3.15 12.37 -5.40
CA GLY A 127 -3.72 13.60 -5.96
C GLY A 127 -2.87 14.83 -5.64
N PRO A 128 -3.32 16.06 -5.89
CA PRO A 128 -4.60 16.44 -6.48
C PRO A 128 -4.60 16.43 -8.02
N TYR A 129 -3.49 15.99 -8.62
CA TYR A 129 -3.26 16.05 -10.07
C TYR A 129 -3.96 14.94 -10.84
N PHE A 130 -5.30 14.95 -10.79
CA PHE A 130 -6.16 13.88 -11.26
C PHE A 130 -7.12 14.28 -12.38
N SER A 131 -7.82 13.28 -12.91
CA SER A 131 -8.88 13.47 -13.88
C SER A 131 -10.23 13.59 -13.18
N LEU A 132 -10.94 14.70 -13.41
CA LEU A 132 -12.34 14.85 -12.96
C LEU A 132 -13.26 13.73 -13.46
N ARG A 133 -12.93 13.09 -14.58
CA ARG A 133 -13.71 11.95 -15.13
C ARG A 133 -13.56 10.66 -14.33
N GLN A 134 -12.49 10.57 -13.56
CA GLN A 134 -12.11 9.41 -12.75
C GLN A 134 -11.90 9.86 -11.30
N CYS A 135 -12.74 10.80 -10.86
CA CYS A 135 -12.65 11.45 -9.55
C CYS A 135 -12.86 10.45 -8.40
N GLY A 136 -13.79 9.51 -8.55
CA GLY A 136 -14.16 8.59 -7.48
C GLY A 136 -14.56 9.36 -6.22
N ALA A 137 -13.92 9.03 -5.10
CA ALA A 137 -14.17 9.69 -3.81
C ALA A 137 -13.30 10.91 -3.51
N GLN A 138 -12.39 11.28 -4.41
CA GLN A 138 -11.65 12.54 -4.29
C GLN A 138 -12.64 13.71 -4.38
N TYR A 139 -12.45 14.76 -3.59
CA TYR A 139 -13.37 15.91 -3.64
C TYR A 139 -13.11 16.73 -4.92
N PRO A 140 -14.11 16.91 -5.82
CA PRO A 140 -13.88 17.46 -7.16
C PRO A 140 -13.24 18.84 -7.19
N ASP A 141 -13.55 19.72 -6.23
CA ASP A 141 -13.02 21.09 -6.20
C ASP A 141 -11.52 21.14 -5.85
N PHE A 142 -10.96 20.05 -5.32
CA PHE A 142 -9.53 19.96 -5.03
C PHE A 142 -8.72 19.41 -6.21
N ILE A 143 -9.37 18.79 -7.20
CA ILE A 143 -8.67 18.23 -8.36
C ILE A 143 -8.19 19.37 -9.28
N THR A 144 -6.91 19.33 -9.63
CA THR A 144 -6.27 20.34 -10.47
C THR A 144 -5.25 19.72 -11.43
N GLU A 145 -4.69 20.51 -12.33
CA GLU A 145 -3.55 20.11 -13.16
C GLU A 145 -2.25 20.16 -12.34
N PRO A 146 -1.17 19.44 -12.74
CA PRO A 146 0.15 19.63 -12.15
C PRO A 146 0.61 21.10 -12.19
N ILE A 147 0.85 21.70 -11.03
CA ILE A 147 1.38 23.07 -10.88
C ILE A 147 2.84 22.98 -10.46
N LYS A 148 3.74 23.52 -11.29
CA LYS A 148 5.18 23.38 -11.12
C LYS A 148 5.68 23.93 -9.80
N GLU A 149 5.26 25.14 -9.48
CA GLU A 149 5.68 25.85 -8.28
C GLU A 149 5.26 25.09 -7.01
N ASP A 150 4.06 24.48 -7.03
CA ASP A 150 3.50 23.72 -5.92
C ASP A 150 4.30 22.44 -5.63
N TYR A 151 4.49 21.58 -6.64
CA TYR A 151 5.18 20.32 -6.42
C TYR A 151 6.69 20.51 -6.21
N GLU A 152 7.32 21.50 -6.85
CA GLU A 152 8.73 21.79 -6.62
C GLU A 152 8.95 22.33 -5.20
N SER A 153 8.09 23.25 -4.73
CA SER A 153 8.18 23.76 -3.36
C SER A 153 8.01 22.64 -2.34
N LEU A 154 6.98 21.80 -2.50
CA LEU A 154 6.70 20.70 -1.56
C LEU A 154 7.84 19.69 -1.52
N ILE A 155 8.38 19.28 -2.66
CA ILE A 155 9.46 18.29 -2.74
C ILE A 155 10.79 18.87 -2.27
N ASN A 156 11.08 20.15 -2.53
CA ASN A 156 12.29 20.79 -2.02
C ASN A 156 12.29 20.85 -0.48
N GLU A 157 11.13 21.04 0.14
CA GLU A 157 11.01 21.14 1.59
C GLU A 157 10.89 19.76 2.28
N PHE A 158 10.09 18.85 1.71
CA PHE A 158 9.70 17.59 2.34
C PHE A 158 10.02 16.33 1.55
N GLY A 159 10.75 16.42 0.43
CA GLY A 159 11.00 15.29 -0.48
C GLY A 159 11.60 14.05 0.20
N LYS A 160 12.39 14.21 1.27
CA LYS A 160 12.90 13.05 2.04
C LYS A 160 11.81 12.20 2.69
N TYR A 161 10.64 12.80 2.97
CA TYR A 161 9.48 12.16 3.59
C TYR A 161 8.44 11.70 2.57
N ILE A 162 8.51 12.13 1.32
CA ILE A 162 7.58 11.71 0.27
C ILE A 162 8.20 10.50 -0.45
N LYS A 163 7.46 9.41 -0.58
CA LYS A 163 7.95 8.18 -1.25
C LYS A 163 7.21 7.87 -2.51
N ARG A 164 5.98 8.36 -2.63
CA ARG A 164 5.10 8.05 -3.74
C ARG A 164 4.15 9.20 -4.00
N TRP A 165 3.83 9.43 -5.27
CA TRP A 165 2.81 10.37 -5.68
C TRP A 165 1.98 9.77 -6.83
N SER A 166 0.67 9.62 -6.61
CA SER A 166 -0.28 9.21 -7.63
C SER A 166 -0.82 10.41 -8.41
N PHE A 167 -0.89 10.30 -9.73
CA PHE A 167 -1.34 11.36 -10.64
C PHE A 167 -2.01 10.77 -11.88
N ALA A 168 -2.67 11.63 -12.65
CA ALA A 168 -3.28 11.28 -13.92
C ALA A 168 -2.35 11.59 -15.11
N PRO A 169 -1.80 10.59 -15.82
CA PRO A 169 -0.85 10.81 -16.90
C PRO A 169 -1.32 11.76 -18.01
N GLU A 170 -2.60 11.78 -18.35
CA GLU A 170 -3.14 12.68 -19.39
C GLU A 170 -3.08 14.17 -19.01
N ARG A 171 -2.90 14.47 -17.71
CA ARG A 171 -2.73 15.82 -17.15
C ARG A 171 -1.26 16.27 -17.23
N ASP A 172 -0.31 15.33 -17.22
CA ASP A 172 1.12 15.58 -17.41
C ASP A 172 1.55 15.34 -18.86
N LYS A 173 1.00 16.12 -19.79
CA LYS A 173 1.10 15.90 -21.25
C LYS A 173 2.51 15.65 -21.79
N ASN A 174 3.54 16.21 -21.15
CA ASN A 174 4.93 16.08 -21.57
C ASN A 174 5.78 15.20 -20.64
N GLY A 175 5.17 14.61 -19.60
CA GLY A 175 5.86 13.80 -18.60
C GLY A 175 6.78 14.60 -17.67
N THR A 176 6.63 15.92 -17.58
CA THR A 176 7.52 16.81 -16.82
C THR A 176 7.38 16.56 -15.33
N PHE A 177 6.16 16.43 -14.84
CA PHE A 177 5.89 16.14 -13.43
C PHE A 177 6.38 14.73 -13.07
N CYS A 178 6.03 13.73 -13.87
CA CYS A 178 6.49 12.36 -13.70
C CYS A 178 8.02 12.26 -13.64
N LYS A 179 8.71 12.93 -14.57
CA LYS A 179 10.18 12.97 -14.60
C LYS A 179 10.75 13.66 -13.35
N PHE A 180 10.12 14.73 -12.89
CA PHE A 180 10.55 15.42 -11.68
C PHE A 180 10.44 14.53 -10.44
N LEU A 181 9.34 13.77 -10.30
CA LEU A 181 9.18 12.80 -9.22
C LEU A 181 10.29 11.75 -9.24
N THR A 182 10.54 11.14 -10.40
CA THR A 182 11.49 10.03 -10.50
C THR A 182 12.93 10.48 -10.29
N GLN A 183 13.30 11.68 -10.76
CA GLN A 183 14.60 12.31 -10.47
C GLN A 183 14.82 12.60 -8.98
N ASN A 184 13.74 12.80 -8.21
CA ASN A 184 13.77 13.01 -6.77
C ASN A 184 13.56 11.71 -5.96
N ASN A 185 13.65 10.53 -6.61
CA ASN A 185 13.44 9.21 -5.99
C ASN A 185 12.03 9.03 -5.38
N ILE A 186 11.03 9.72 -5.94
CA ILE A 186 9.61 9.55 -5.60
C ILE A 186 8.98 8.65 -6.67
N ILE A 187 8.26 7.63 -6.23
CA ILE A 187 7.55 6.71 -7.13
C ILE A 187 6.37 7.44 -7.76
N ALA A 188 6.41 7.54 -9.09
CA ALA A 188 5.30 8.08 -9.88
C ALA A 188 4.31 6.95 -10.19
N SER A 189 3.06 7.12 -9.76
CA SER A 189 2.00 6.12 -9.89
C SER A 189 0.83 6.68 -10.71
N ALA A 190 0.34 5.94 -11.69
CA ALA A 190 -0.83 6.33 -12.47
C ALA A 190 -2.12 5.94 -11.72
N GLY A 191 -2.98 6.91 -11.41
CA GLY A 191 -4.25 6.68 -10.69
C GLY A 191 -5.25 7.79 -10.97
N HIS A 192 -6.55 7.53 -10.73
CA HIS A 192 -7.62 8.49 -10.96
C HIS A 192 -7.52 9.18 -12.34
N THR A 193 -7.38 8.35 -13.37
CA THR A 193 -6.91 8.76 -14.70
C THR A 193 -7.77 8.19 -15.83
N ASP A 194 -8.15 9.07 -16.76
CA ASP A 194 -8.83 8.72 -18.00
C ASP A 194 -7.82 8.54 -19.16
N ALA A 195 -6.54 8.33 -18.83
CA ALA A 195 -5.44 8.23 -19.78
C ALA A 195 -5.68 7.15 -20.84
N ILE A 196 -5.26 7.45 -22.07
CA ILE A 196 -5.11 6.42 -23.10
C ILE A 196 -3.68 5.86 -23.06
N TYR A 197 -3.45 4.77 -23.79
CA TYR A 197 -2.12 4.15 -23.88
C TYR A 197 -0.99 5.13 -24.21
N GLN A 198 -1.21 6.13 -25.06
CA GLN A 198 -0.15 7.10 -25.38
C GLN A 198 0.26 7.97 -24.19
N ASP A 199 -0.70 8.40 -23.36
CA ASP A 199 -0.41 9.15 -22.13
C ASP A 199 0.37 8.28 -21.15
N MET A 200 -0.06 7.02 -21.00
CA MET A 200 0.65 6.04 -20.18
C MET A 200 2.08 5.80 -20.68
N LYS A 201 2.30 5.67 -22.00
CA LYS A 201 3.66 5.51 -22.55
C LYS A 201 4.54 6.71 -22.25
N ILE A 202 4.00 7.93 -22.29
CA ILE A 202 4.75 9.13 -21.90
C ILE A 202 5.15 9.04 -20.42
N ALA A 203 4.23 8.69 -19.53
CA ALA A 203 4.53 8.52 -18.10
C ALA A 203 5.56 7.40 -17.85
N ILE A 204 5.39 6.23 -18.47
CA ILE A 204 6.32 5.09 -18.35
C ILE A 204 7.72 5.46 -18.82
N ASN A 205 7.84 6.13 -19.97
CA ASN A 205 9.12 6.61 -20.49
C ASN A 205 9.80 7.65 -19.58
N ASN A 206 9.04 8.32 -18.71
CA ASN A 206 9.54 9.24 -17.68
C ASN A 206 9.66 8.59 -16.28
N GLY A 207 9.49 7.26 -16.21
CA GLY A 207 9.78 6.44 -15.03
C GLY A 207 8.57 6.10 -14.14
N CYS A 208 7.34 6.37 -14.58
CA CYS A 208 6.16 5.81 -13.93
C CYS A 208 6.19 4.28 -14.05
N ASN A 209 6.07 3.58 -12.92
CA ASN A 209 6.21 2.12 -12.86
C ASN A 209 5.10 1.42 -12.07
N LEU A 210 4.05 2.15 -11.67
CA LEU A 210 2.98 1.66 -10.82
C LEU A 210 1.61 2.19 -11.30
N VAL A 211 0.59 1.33 -11.24
CA VAL A 211 -0.82 1.73 -11.38
C VAL A 211 -1.51 1.58 -10.03
N THR A 212 -2.09 2.67 -9.55
CA THR A 212 -2.86 2.75 -8.30
C THR A 212 -4.17 2.00 -8.45
N HIS A 213 -4.53 1.19 -7.43
CA HIS A 213 -5.77 0.40 -7.28
C HIS A 213 -6.47 0.02 -8.60
N LEU A 214 -5.81 -0.79 -9.43
CA LEU A 214 -6.27 -1.20 -10.77
C LEU A 214 -7.77 -1.56 -10.80
N TYR A 215 -8.48 -1.07 -11.81
CA TYR A 215 -9.95 -1.03 -11.99
C TYR A 215 -10.71 0.05 -11.21
N SER A 216 -10.18 0.57 -10.11
CA SER A 216 -10.76 1.72 -9.43
C SER A 216 -10.30 3.00 -10.12
N CYS A 217 -11.25 3.82 -10.60
CA CYS A 217 -10.96 5.14 -11.17
C CYS A 217 -9.88 5.12 -12.29
N THR A 218 -9.94 4.12 -13.17
CA THR A 218 -9.01 3.96 -14.31
C THR A 218 -9.80 3.74 -15.60
N SER A 219 -9.25 4.21 -16.73
CA SER A 219 -9.85 3.95 -18.04
C SER A 219 -9.67 2.49 -18.48
N THR A 220 -10.62 2.04 -19.30
CA THR A 220 -10.59 0.74 -20.01
C THR A 220 -10.58 0.98 -21.53
N VAL A 221 -10.56 -0.08 -22.31
CA VAL A 221 -10.63 -0.03 -23.76
C VAL A 221 -11.89 0.69 -24.21
N THR A 222 -11.72 1.75 -24.99
CA THR A 222 -12.81 2.54 -25.55
C THR A 222 -12.83 2.45 -27.08
N ARG A 223 -13.90 3.01 -27.67
CA ARG A 223 -14.04 3.14 -29.12
C ARG A 223 -14.13 4.62 -29.48
N GLU A 224 -13.24 5.06 -30.36
CA GLU A 224 -13.25 6.42 -30.93
C GLU A 224 -13.26 6.33 -32.45
N ASN A 225 -14.25 6.96 -33.09
CA ASN A 225 -14.42 6.96 -34.56
C ASN A 225 -14.38 5.56 -35.22
N GLY A 226 -14.82 4.51 -34.52
CA GLY A 226 -14.72 3.14 -35.05
C GLY A 226 -13.58 2.31 -34.47
N PHE A 227 -12.49 2.94 -34.07
CA PHE A 227 -11.23 2.30 -33.71
C PHE A 227 -11.15 2.01 -32.21
N ARG A 228 -10.44 0.95 -31.84
CA ARG A 228 -10.16 0.61 -30.44
C ARG A 228 -8.98 1.43 -29.92
N ARG A 229 -9.13 1.96 -28.71
CA ARG A 229 -8.06 2.63 -27.97
C ARG A 229 -7.92 1.96 -26.62
N LEU A 230 -6.69 1.56 -26.29
CA LEU A 230 -6.39 0.95 -24.99
C LEU A 230 -6.43 2.02 -23.90
N GLY A 231 -7.03 1.68 -22.76
CA GLY A 231 -7.00 2.48 -21.55
C GLY A 231 -5.88 2.03 -20.62
N VAL A 232 -5.95 2.49 -19.37
CA VAL A 232 -4.97 2.16 -18.32
C VAL A 232 -5.01 0.68 -17.99
N ILE A 233 -6.19 0.06 -17.90
CA ILE A 233 -6.32 -1.38 -17.58
C ILE A 233 -5.58 -2.24 -18.61
N GLU A 234 -5.81 -2.01 -19.91
CA GLU A 234 -5.16 -2.80 -20.95
C GLU A 234 -3.67 -2.47 -21.05
N THR A 235 -3.28 -1.23 -20.75
CA THR A 235 -1.85 -0.85 -20.70
C THR A 235 -1.13 -1.56 -19.57
N ALA A 236 -1.73 -1.63 -18.37
CA ALA A 236 -1.17 -2.33 -17.23
C ALA A 236 -0.92 -3.82 -17.55
N PHE A 237 -1.86 -4.45 -18.26
CA PHE A 237 -1.74 -5.83 -18.73
C PHE A 237 -0.74 -6.02 -19.87
N LEU A 238 -0.56 -5.04 -20.73
CA LEU A 238 0.37 -5.11 -21.86
C LEU A 238 1.83 -4.87 -21.44
N GLU A 239 2.07 -4.00 -20.47
CA GLU A 239 3.42 -3.61 -20.04
C GLU A 239 3.86 -4.48 -18.85
N ASP A 240 4.68 -5.50 -19.13
CA ASP A 240 5.11 -6.51 -18.13
C ASP A 240 5.80 -5.90 -16.90
N ASP A 241 6.58 -4.84 -17.10
CA ASP A 241 7.37 -4.21 -16.05
C ASP A 241 6.55 -3.37 -15.07
N LEU A 242 5.32 -2.95 -15.46
CA LEU A 242 4.42 -2.20 -14.58
C LEU A 242 3.95 -3.07 -13.41
N PHE A 243 4.10 -2.52 -12.21
CA PHE A 243 3.41 -3.01 -11.04
C PHE A 243 1.98 -2.47 -11.01
N VAL A 244 1.07 -3.23 -10.39
CA VAL A 244 -0.30 -2.82 -10.14
C VAL A 244 -0.64 -3.02 -8.69
N GLU A 245 -1.41 -2.09 -8.14
CA GLU A 245 -2.07 -2.25 -6.85
C GLU A 245 -3.45 -2.84 -7.02
N ILE A 246 -3.85 -3.69 -6.08
CA ILE A 246 -5.23 -4.17 -5.98
C ILE A 246 -5.71 -4.11 -4.53
N ILE A 247 -7.01 -3.80 -4.37
CA ILE A 247 -7.72 -3.89 -3.10
C ILE A 247 -8.42 -5.25 -3.07
N ALA A 248 -7.74 -6.23 -2.48
CA ALA A 248 -8.23 -7.62 -2.41
C ALA A 248 -9.17 -7.85 -1.21
N ASP A 249 -10.23 -7.03 -1.08
CA ASP A 249 -11.21 -7.13 0.01
C ASP A 249 -12.44 -7.99 -0.34
N GLY A 250 -12.52 -8.48 -1.57
CA GLY A 250 -13.66 -9.24 -2.14
C GLY A 250 -14.84 -8.35 -2.53
N LYS A 251 -14.67 -7.02 -2.51
CA LYS A 251 -15.71 -6.02 -2.77
C LYS A 251 -15.32 -5.10 -3.91
N HIS A 252 -14.15 -4.46 -3.80
CA HIS A 252 -13.58 -3.63 -4.87
C HIS A 252 -13.34 -4.46 -6.13
N LEU A 253 -12.80 -5.67 -5.93
CA LEU A 253 -12.59 -6.65 -6.99
C LEU A 253 -13.23 -7.97 -6.56
N PRO A 254 -14.11 -8.57 -7.39
CA PRO A 254 -14.56 -9.93 -7.14
C PRO A 254 -13.38 -10.91 -7.34
N PRO A 255 -13.41 -12.11 -6.70
CA PRO A 255 -12.31 -13.08 -6.77
C PRO A 255 -11.88 -13.46 -8.19
N GLU A 256 -12.82 -13.50 -9.14
CA GLU A 256 -12.55 -13.77 -10.55
C GLU A 256 -11.67 -12.70 -11.19
N LEU A 257 -11.91 -11.43 -10.83
CA LEU A 257 -11.15 -10.30 -11.35
C LEU A 257 -9.74 -10.27 -10.76
N ILE A 258 -9.61 -10.53 -9.46
CA ILE A 258 -8.32 -10.71 -8.78
C ILE A 258 -7.53 -11.84 -9.46
N ASN A 259 -8.17 -12.99 -9.71
CA ASN A 259 -7.56 -14.12 -10.38
C ASN A 259 -7.13 -13.80 -11.82
N MET A 260 -7.92 -13.01 -12.55
CA MET A 260 -7.57 -12.56 -13.89
C MET A 260 -6.34 -11.64 -13.86
N ILE A 261 -6.28 -10.68 -12.94
CA ILE A 261 -5.13 -9.80 -12.76
C ILE A 261 -3.88 -10.62 -12.48
N ILE A 262 -3.93 -11.53 -11.51
CA ILE A 262 -2.79 -12.38 -11.15
C ILE A 262 -2.37 -13.28 -12.32
N LYS A 263 -3.32 -13.80 -13.09
CA LYS A 263 -3.03 -14.64 -14.26
C LYS A 263 -2.29 -13.88 -15.36
N ILE A 264 -2.61 -12.60 -15.56
CA ILE A 264 -2.01 -11.78 -16.61
C ILE A 264 -0.70 -11.14 -16.13
N LYS A 265 -0.72 -10.46 -14.97
CA LYS A 265 0.44 -9.73 -14.43
C LYS A 265 1.47 -10.62 -13.74
N GLY A 266 1.05 -11.79 -13.25
CA GLY A 266 1.87 -12.62 -12.38
C GLY A 266 1.94 -12.07 -10.95
N THR A 267 2.30 -12.95 -10.02
CA THR A 267 2.34 -12.64 -8.58
C THR A 267 3.46 -11.67 -8.18
N ASP A 268 4.45 -11.46 -9.05
CA ASP A 268 5.59 -10.56 -8.81
C ASP A 268 5.29 -9.10 -9.14
N LYS A 269 4.14 -8.82 -9.79
CA LYS A 269 3.77 -7.48 -10.25
C LYS A 269 2.47 -6.97 -9.66
N VAL A 270 1.91 -7.67 -8.68
CA VAL A 270 0.63 -7.32 -8.05
C VAL A 270 0.85 -7.09 -6.56
N ALA A 271 0.75 -5.83 -6.13
CA ALA A 271 0.83 -5.45 -4.73
C ALA A 271 -0.56 -5.40 -4.11
N LEU A 272 -0.72 -5.99 -2.92
CA LEU A 272 -1.92 -5.81 -2.12
C LEU A 272 -1.82 -4.50 -1.34
N ILE A 273 -2.91 -3.74 -1.34
CA ILE A 273 -3.08 -2.54 -0.53
C ILE A 273 -4.43 -2.57 0.15
N THR A 274 -4.56 -1.87 1.28
CA THR A 274 -5.87 -1.78 1.93
C THR A 274 -6.73 -0.70 1.29
N ASP A 275 -6.15 0.42 0.88
CA ASP A 275 -6.89 1.66 0.59
C ASP A 275 -7.87 1.99 1.73
N SER A 276 -7.48 1.67 2.97
CA SER A 276 -8.40 1.77 4.09
C SER A 276 -8.63 3.22 4.49
N MET A 277 -9.86 3.54 4.87
CA MET A 277 -10.19 4.82 5.47
C MET A 277 -9.99 4.79 6.99
N ALA A 278 -10.03 5.98 7.61
CA ALA A 278 -10.08 6.16 9.07
C ALA A 278 -11.13 5.27 9.78
N ILE A 279 -12.20 4.89 9.09
CA ILE A 279 -13.28 4.06 9.63
C ILE A 279 -12.95 2.55 9.67
N ALA A 280 -11.85 2.09 9.08
CA ALA A 280 -11.42 0.70 9.21
C ALA A 280 -11.22 0.36 10.69
N GLY A 281 -11.83 -0.75 11.15
CA GLY A 281 -11.81 -1.12 12.57
C GLY A 281 -12.79 -0.36 13.47
N THR A 282 -13.73 0.41 12.91
CA THR A 282 -14.76 1.15 13.66
C THR A 282 -16.17 0.65 13.35
N ASN A 283 -17.16 1.11 14.13
CA ASN A 283 -18.58 0.85 13.89
C ASN A 283 -19.27 1.98 13.09
N SER A 284 -18.51 2.81 12.37
CA SER A 284 -19.09 3.90 11.56
C SER A 284 -19.95 3.33 10.44
N VAL A 285 -21.14 3.91 10.24
CA VAL A 285 -22.08 3.50 9.18
C VAL A 285 -22.24 4.57 8.09
N ALA A 286 -21.82 5.80 8.36
CA ALA A 286 -21.85 6.93 7.42
C ALA A 286 -21.02 8.10 7.97
N GLY A 287 -20.63 9.03 7.12
CA GLY A 287 -19.93 10.24 7.55
C GLY A 287 -19.42 11.07 6.38
N VAL A 288 -18.42 11.91 6.67
CA VAL A 288 -17.73 12.74 5.67
C VAL A 288 -16.23 12.53 5.81
N SER A 289 -15.53 12.34 4.69
CA SER A 289 -14.07 12.24 4.62
C SER A 289 -13.55 13.22 3.57
N ASP A 290 -12.68 14.14 3.97
CA ASP A 290 -12.05 15.13 3.08
C ASP A 290 -13.04 15.88 2.16
N GLY A 291 -14.27 16.14 2.66
CA GLY A 291 -15.34 16.81 1.92
C GLY A 291 -16.35 15.88 1.23
N THR A 292 -16.05 14.58 1.12
CA THR A 292 -16.89 13.58 0.46
C THR A 292 -17.76 12.82 1.46
N GLU A 293 -19.08 12.80 1.24
CA GLU A 293 -20.01 12.01 2.05
C GLU A 293 -19.97 10.52 1.68
N TYR A 294 -19.92 9.66 2.70
CA TYR A 294 -19.88 8.20 2.53
C TYR A 294 -20.95 7.47 3.35
N ILE A 295 -21.21 6.23 2.94
CA ILE A 295 -22.02 5.24 3.66
C ILE A 295 -21.27 3.91 3.70
N VAL A 296 -21.41 3.16 4.80
CA VAL A 296 -20.87 1.80 4.95
C VAL A 296 -22.03 0.82 4.93
N GLU A 297 -22.06 -0.03 3.91
CA GLU A 297 -23.04 -1.10 3.72
C GLU A 297 -22.36 -2.29 3.01
N ASP A 298 -22.89 -3.50 3.15
CA ASP A 298 -22.33 -4.72 2.53
C ASP A 298 -20.86 -5.04 2.89
N GLY A 299 -20.37 -4.47 3.99
CA GLY A 299 -18.99 -4.61 4.45
C GLY A 299 -17.98 -3.76 3.67
N VAL A 300 -18.40 -2.70 2.99
CA VAL A 300 -17.55 -1.81 2.21
C VAL A 300 -18.01 -0.35 2.32
N CYS A 301 -17.09 0.59 2.15
CA CYS A 301 -17.40 2.02 2.12
C CYS A 301 -17.74 2.46 0.69
N LYS A 302 -18.84 3.19 0.54
CA LYS A 302 -19.35 3.68 -0.75
C LYS A 302 -19.59 5.18 -0.67
N LEU A 303 -19.53 5.85 -1.82
CA LEU A 303 -20.14 7.15 -1.95
C LEU A 303 -21.62 7.09 -1.57
N LYS A 304 -22.16 8.17 -1.01
CA LYS A 304 -23.56 8.22 -0.56
C LYS A 304 -24.57 7.90 -1.66
N ASP A 305 -24.23 8.19 -2.91
CA ASP A 305 -25.02 7.88 -4.11
C ASP A 305 -24.77 6.47 -4.69
N ARG A 306 -23.81 5.71 -4.14
CA ARG A 306 -23.40 4.36 -4.54
C ARG A 306 -22.82 4.27 -5.96
N SER A 307 -22.38 5.40 -6.53
CA SER A 307 -21.75 5.43 -7.86
C SER A 307 -20.36 4.78 -7.87
N ALA A 308 -19.64 4.84 -6.75
CA ALA A 308 -18.33 4.23 -6.58
C ALA A 308 -18.07 3.86 -5.10
N PHE A 309 -17.00 3.11 -4.88
CA PHE A 309 -16.43 2.93 -3.54
C PHE A 309 -15.75 4.22 -3.05
N CYS A 310 -15.65 4.36 -1.74
CA CYS A 310 -14.97 5.48 -1.08
C CYS A 310 -13.92 4.88 -0.14
N GLY A 311 -12.76 4.53 -0.70
CA GLY A 311 -11.79 3.67 -0.02
C GLY A 311 -12.39 2.36 0.47
N SER A 312 -11.68 1.68 1.36
CA SER A 312 -12.11 0.43 1.99
C SER A 312 -12.21 0.55 3.51
N VAL A 313 -12.72 -0.52 4.13
CA VAL A 313 -12.63 -0.76 5.58
C VAL A 313 -11.70 -1.94 5.89
N ALA A 314 -10.90 -2.37 4.91
CA ALA A 314 -10.08 -3.56 4.98
C ALA A 314 -8.80 -3.34 5.79
N THR A 315 -8.24 -4.44 6.26
CA THR A 315 -6.95 -4.52 6.93
C THR A 315 -6.08 -5.55 6.21
N ALA A 316 -4.76 -5.49 6.41
CA ALA A 316 -3.82 -6.33 5.68
C ALA A 316 -4.10 -7.85 5.82
N ASP A 317 -4.42 -8.30 7.03
CA ASP A 317 -4.83 -9.69 7.29
C ASP A 317 -6.09 -10.10 6.50
N LYS A 318 -7.06 -9.19 6.35
CA LYS A 318 -8.27 -9.44 5.55
C LYS A 318 -7.93 -9.64 4.06
N LEU A 319 -6.99 -8.88 3.50
CA LEU A 319 -6.57 -9.04 2.11
C LEU A 319 -5.95 -10.43 1.87
N VAL A 320 -5.09 -10.87 2.79
CA VAL A 320 -4.48 -12.21 2.75
C VAL A 320 -5.55 -13.30 2.84
N LYS A 321 -6.52 -13.16 3.77
CA LYS A 321 -7.65 -14.09 3.92
C LYS A 321 -8.48 -14.22 2.64
N VAL A 322 -8.76 -13.11 1.95
CA VAL A 322 -9.53 -13.13 0.69
C VAL A 322 -8.77 -13.87 -0.41
N LEU A 323 -7.45 -13.65 -0.55
CA LEU A 323 -6.67 -14.38 -1.56
C LEU A 323 -6.68 -15.90 -1.32
N ILE A 324 -6.60 -16.33 -0.05
CA ILE A 324 -6.58 -17.74 0.29
C ILE A 324 -7.97 -18.35 0.13
N ASN A 325 -8.96 -17.77 0.82
CA ASN A 325 -10.28 -18.38 0.99
C ASN A 325 -11.18 -18.20 -0.23
N GLU A 326 -11.06 -17.08 -0.94
CA GLU A 326 -11.97 -16.73 -2.04
C GLU A 326 -11.29 -16.85 -3.40
N CYS A 327 -9.99 -16.55 -3.50
CA CYS A 327 -9.24 -16.65 -4.76
C CYS A 327 -8.49 -17.97 -4.94
N GLY A 328 -8.40 -18.82 -3.91
CA GLY A 328 -7.74 -20.13 -3.95
C GLY A 328 -6.22 -20.05 -4.10
N LYS A 329 -5.58 -18.97 -3.63
CA LYS A 329 -4.12 -18.82 -3.62
C LYS A 329 -3.51 -19.51 -2.42
N ASP A 330 -2.29 -20.00 -2.57
CA ASP A 330 -1.52 -20.48 -1.44
C ASP A 330 -1.03 -19.30 -0.56
N LEU A 331 -0.77 -19.60 0.71
CA LEU A 331 -0.35 -18.61 1.70
C LEU A 331 0.94 -17.87 1.31
N ILE A 332 1.93 -18.56 0.74
CA ILE A 332 3.23 -17.96 0.39
C ILE A 332 3.04 -16.93 -0.72
N THR A 333 2.21 -17.25 -1.73
CA THR A 333 1.80 -16.33 -2.79
C THR A 333 1.09 -15.10 -2.22
N ALA A 334 0.11 -15.29 -1.32
CA ALA A 334 -0.63 -14.17 -0.74
C ALA A 334 0.28 -13.25 0.11
N VAL A 335 1.17 -13.83 0.92
CA VAL A 335 2.15 -13.09 1.71
C VAL A 335 3.12 -12.33 0.81
N LYS A 336 3.66 -12.98 -0.23
CA LYS A 336 4.57 -12.34 -1.20
C LYS A 336 3.97 -11.05 -1.79
N MET A 337 2.70 -11.07 -2.14
CA MET A 337 2.01 -9.92 -2.75
C MET A 337 1.80 -8.75 -1.77
N ILE A 338 1.86 -8.96 -0.45
CA ILE A 338 1.77 -7.90 0.58
C ILE A 338 3.10 -7.64 1.31
N THR A 339 4.18 -8.34 0.95
CA THR A 339 5.52 -8.15 1.55
C THR A 339 6.58 -7.86 0.51
N LYS A 340 6.91 -8.82 -0.36
CA LYS A 340 8.01 -8.74 -1.31
C LYS A 340 7.71 -7.75 -2.43
N VAL A 341 6.51 -7.80 -3.01
CA VAL A 341 6.12 -6.90 -4.11
C VAL A 341 6.12 -5.41 -3.68
N PRO A 342 5.44 -5.01 -2.58
CA PRO A 342 5.55 -3.63 -2.09
C PRO A 342 6.98 -3.25 -1.67
N ASN A 343 7.78 -4.19 -1.16
CA ASN A 343 9.21 -3.97 -0.90
C ASN A 343 10.00 -3.64 -2.18
N GLU A 344 9.74 -4.33 -3.29
CA GLU A 344 10.39 -4.09 -4.59
C GLU A 344 10.00 -2.73 -5.17
N ILE A 345 8.70 -2.37 -5.10
CA ILE A 345 8.19 -1.06 -5.51
C ILE A 345 8.92 0.05 -4.76
N LEU A 346 9.01 -0.06 -3.43
CA LEU A 346 9.64 0.94 -2.56
C LEU A 346 11.16 0.83 -2.42
N LYS A 347 11.78 -0.20 -3.03
CA LYS A 347 13.22 -0.50 -2.93
C LYS A 347 13.72 -0.57 -1.49
N LEU A 348 12.96 -1.26 -0.62
CA LEU A 348 13.30 -1.44 0.79
C LEU A 348 14.19 -2.67 1.02
N ASN A 349 14.70 -2.83 2.25
CA ASN A 349 15.50 -3.97 2.69
C ASN A 349 14.70 -4.95 3.57
N LYS A 350 13.42 -5.16 3.24
CA LYS A 350 12.44 -5.93 4.03
C LYS A 350 11.74 -6.96 3.14
N GLY A 351 10.53 -7.38 3.55
CA GLY A 351 9.60 -8.15 2.73
C GLY A 351 9.87 -9.65 2.65
N GLU A 352 10.99 -10.12 3.23
CA GLU A 352 11.46 -11.51 3.16
C GLU A 352 12.19 -11.91 4.44
N ILE A 353 12.04 -13.18 4.88
CA ILE A 353 12.84 -13.75 5.97
C ILE A 353 14.13 -14.34 5.39
N ALA A 354 15.17 -13.51 5.28
CA ALA A 354 16.47 -13.90 4.76
C ALA A 354 17.60 -13.11 5.41
N LYS A 355 18.81 -13.69 5.42
CA LYS A 355 20.00 -13.06 6.02
C LYS A 355 20.22 -11.64 5.45
N GLY A 356 20.41 -10.68 6.35
CA GLY A 356 20.70 -9.28 6.03
C GLY A 356 19.48 -8.37 5.84
N LYS A 357 18.27 -8.94 5.73
CA LYS A 357 17.00 -8.19 5.70
C LYS A 357 16.68 -7.63 7.09
N ASP A 358 15.93 -6.53 7.14
CA ASP A 358 15.50 -5.97 8.42
C ASP A 358 14.48 -6.93 9.08
N ALA A 359 14.57 -7.05 10.39
CA ALA A 359 13.82 -8.04 11.17
C ALA A 359 12.40 -7.55 11.49
N ASP A 360 11.59 -7.40 10.44
CA ASP A 360 10.19 -7.04 10.52
C ASP A 360 9.35 -8.26 10.22
N LEU A 361 8.69 -8.76 11.26
CA LEU A 361 8.07 -10.07 11.26
C LEU A 361 6.69 -10.00 11.89
N VAL A 362 5.77 -10.83 11.42
CA VAL A 362 4.47 -11.03 12.06
C VAL A 362 4.19 -12.50 12.28
N VAL A 363 3.47 -12.78 13.36
CA VAL A 363 3.16 -14.14 13.80
C VAL A 363 1.65 -14.32 13.86
N PHE A 364 1.15 -15.31 13.14
CA PHE A 364 -0.28 -15.58 13.04
C PHE A 364 -0.62 -17.08 13.03
N ASP A 365 -1.86 -17.42 13.36
CA ASP A 365 -2.39 -18.78 13.32
C ASP A 365 -2.87 -19.19 11.91
N ASP A 366 -3.47 -20.38 11.77
CA ASP A 366 -3.95 -20.87 10.48
C ASP A 366 -5.10 -20.01 9.88
N ASP A 367 -5.76 -19.21 10.71
CA ASP A 367 -6.81 -18.26 10.30
C ASP A 367 -6.26 -16.83 10.12
N ILE A 368 -4.94 -16.64 10.06
CA ILE A 368 -4.28 -15.32 9.91
C ILE A 368 -4.70 -14.33 11.02
N ASN A 369 -4.96 -14.83 12.24
CA ASN A 369 -5.13 -13.96 13.40
C ASN A 369 -3.75 -13.58 13.95
N ILE A 370 -3.42 -12.29 13.89
CA ILE A 370 -2.13 -11.78 14.34
C ILE A 370 -2.03 -11.89 15.86
N SER A 371 -0.92 -12.46 16.33
CA SER A 371 -0.68 -12.69 17.76
C SER A 371 0.62 -12.11 18.27
N SER A 372 1.56 -11.77 17.40
CA SER A 372 2.76 -11.02 17.74
C SER A 372 3.35 -10.33 16.51
N ALA A 373 4.09 -9.25 16.74
CA ALA A 373 4.80 -8.52 15.69
C ALA A 373 6.17 -8.05 16.20
N PHE A 374 7.15 -8.06 15.30
CA PHE A 374 8.48 -7.53 15.52
C PHE A 374 8.72 -6.43 14.50
N VAL A 375 9.20 -5.27 14.96
CA VAL A 375 9.60 -4.15 14.11
C VAL A 375 11.04 -3.81 14.43
N ALA A 376 11.89 -3.81 13.40
CA ALA A 376 13.34 -3.68 13.56
C ALA A 376 13.91 -4.62 14.64
N GLY A 377 13.42 -5.85 14.70
CA GLY A 377 13.86 -6.87 15.67
C GLY A 377 13.30 -6.71 17.09
N VAL A 378 12.48 -5.70 17.37
CA VAL A 378 11.87 -5.49 18.69
C VAL A 378 10.43 -5.99 18.69
N LYS A 379 10.04 -6.79 19.68
CA LYS A 379 8.65 -7.24 19.84
C LYS A 379 7.77 -6.06 20.27
N VAL A 380 6.71 -5.78 19.51
CA VAL A 380 5.81 -4.61 19.68
C VAL A 380 4.33 -4.96 19.86
N ILE A 381 3.96 -6.20 19.51
CA ILE A 381 2.75 -6.94 19.89
C ILE A 381 3.24 -8.28 20.40
#